data_AF-A0A3P5Y847-F1
#
_entry.id   AF-A0A3P5Y847-F1
#
_cell.length_a   1.000
_cell.length_b   1.000
_cell.length_c   1.000
_cell.angle_alpha   90.00
_cell.angle_beta   90.00
_cell.angle_gamma   90.00
#
_symmetry.space_group_name_H-M   'P 1'
#
loop_
_entity.id
_entity.type
_entity.pdbx_description
1 polymer ?
#
loop_
_entity_poly.entity_id
_entity_poly.type
_entity_poly.pdbx_seq_one_letter_code
_entity_poly.pdbx_strand_id
1 'polypeptide(L)'
;MAASSNLMNLLLSLWCFSFLCTTTAEDSPIITRIAFGSCANQSAPQPIWEAINKYDPQVFIWLGDNIYGDIRKPNRLFGKERTIGPWRNSPRFVPSSEEEMKVRYAKAKANPGYSRLLRNARVIGTWDDHDYGLNDAGKEFDRKAINQRLMLDFLDEPLDSPRRKQAGVYASYTFGPSNKRVKVIVLDTRYHRDPLRSDGSILGDTQWGWLEEELRGPHSEITIIASSVQVISNLSATTGPLFYMESWGRFPKERKRLFQLIDDTKRNGVIFISGDVHFGEITRYDCAVGYPLYDVTSSGLVQSVEKVFPRPLRFIVRLLFWYTPNTMRVTNDNCRYKSCTYGIYSPLMIAFFSSHKLWMLRVLHCYPSLLIRDVNGLTALSTNVSLSELQPRGSKSLTDPTTKGKSQRHCTLEAELQGITRYRLAVLVYFIITVLVMALVGLIIGVVLTITACVYKCKVD
;
A
#
# COMPACT_ATOMS: atom_id res chain seq x y z
N MET A 1 18.77 -56.38 79.90
CA MET A 1 19.42 -55.29 79.12
C MET A 1 18.42 -54.90 78.04
N ALA A 2 17.57 -53.89 78.28
CA ALA A 2 17.78 -52.48 77.92
C ALA A 2 17.87 -52.29 76.38
N ALA A 3 17.11 -51.43 75.69
CA ALA A 3 16.01 -50.54 76.05
C ALA A 3 15.26 -50.07 74.77
N SER A 4 13.96 -49.76 74.92
CA SER A 4 13.15 -48.68 74.29
C SER A 4 13.51 -48.14 72.89
N SER A 5 12.65 -48.22 71.87
CA SER A 5 11.39 -47.47 71.60
C SER A 5 11.54 -45.95 71.39
N ASN A 6 10.88 -45.47 70.32
CA ASN A 6 10.58 -44.08 69.93
C ASN A 6 11.64 -43.35 69.08
N LEU A 7 11.41 -43.29 67.78
CA LEU A 7 11.38 -41.98 67.10
C LEU A 7 10.36 -41.99 65.96
N MET A 8 9.17 -41.56 66.35
CA MET A 8 8.10 -41.09 65.48
C MET A 8 8.52 -39.73 64.90
N ASN A 9 8.13 -39.44 63.66
CA ASN A 9 8.05 -38.10 63.04
C ASN A 9 9.35 -37.39 62.63
N LEU A 10 9.85 -37.68 61.42
CA LEU A 10 10.31 -36.72 60.41
C LEU A 10 10.82 -37.58 59.24
N LEU A 11 10.03 -37.87 58.21
CA LEU A 11 10.02 -37.04 57.01
C LEU A 11 8.76 -37.42 56.21
N LEU A 12 7.67 -36.73 56.54
CA LEU A 12 6.52 -36.61 55.66
C LEU A 12 6.96 -35.97 54.32
N SER A 13 6.30 -36.43 53.26
CA SER A 13 6.03 -35.68 52.03
C SER A 13 7.23 -35.19 51.21
N LEU A 14 7.89 -36.10 50.50
CA LEU A 14 8.30 -35.81 49.12
C LEU A 14 7.11 -36.12 48.20
N TRP A 15 6.08 -35.29 48.31
CA TRP A 15 5.10 -35.17 47.23
C TRP A 15 5.86 -34.63 46.02
N CYS A 16 5.87 -35.39 44.93
CA CYS A 16 6.17 -34.91 43.60
C CYS A 16 5.22 -33.77 43.24
N PHE A 17 5.53 -32.55 43.68
CA PHE A 17 5.13 -31.35 42.96
C PHE A 17 6.09 -31.22 41.78
N SER A 18 5.88 -32.07 40.77
CA SER A 18 6.17 -31.68 39.40
C SER A 18 5.33 -30.42 39.15
N PHE A 19 5.95 -29.26 39.34
CA PHE A 19 5.42 -27.99 38.88
C PHE A 19 5.38 -28.11 37.35
N LEU A 20 4.25 -28.62 36.85
CA LEU A 20 3.77 -28.33 35.51
C LEU A 20 3.63 -26.82 35.49
N CYS A 21 4.71 -26.15 35.15
CA CYS A 21 4.66 -24.79 34.66
C CYS A 21 3.99 -24.92 33.28
N THR A 22 2.66 -25.09 33.29
CA THR A 22 1.85 -24.64 32.17
C THR A 22 2.14 -23.16 32.07
N THR A 23 3.09 -22.80 31.22
CA THR A 23 3.19 -21.45 30.67
C THR A 23 1.82 -21.21 30.05
N THR A 24 0.92 -20.61 30.80
CA THR A 24 -0.26 -19.98 30.24
C THR A 24 0.30 -19.03 29.19
N ALA A 25 0.04 -19.33 27.91
CA ALA A 25 0.42 -18.46 26.82
C ALA A 25 -0.02 -17.06 27.22
N GLU A 26 0.95 -16.18 27.46
CA GLU A 26 0.69 -14.82 27.90
C GLU A 26 -0.22 -14.20 26.85
N ASP A 27 -1.49 -14.00 27.21
CA ASP A 27 -2.51 -13.54 26.25
C ASP A 27 -2.04 -12.18 25.73
N SER A 28 -1.62 -12.16 24.47
CA SER A 28 -1.13 -10.95 23.83
C SER A 28 -2.20 -9.85 23.91
N PRO A 29 -1.82 -8.59 24.19
CA PRO A 29 -2.79 -7.54 24.43
C PRO A 29 -3.72 -7.37 23.22
N ILE A 30 -5.01 -7.17 23.50
CA ILE A 30 -5.99 -6.84 22.46
C ILE A 30 -5.59 -5.50 21.85
N ILE A 31 -5.48 -5.48 20.52
CA ILE A 31 -5.28 -4.24 19.76
C ILE A 31 -6.61 -3.76 19.18
N THR A 32 -6.85 -2.46 19.28
CA THR A 32 -8.05 -1.78 18.79
C THR A 32 -7.72 -0.55 17.93
N ARG A 33 -6.49 -0.05 18.03
CA ARG A 33 -6.01 1.12 17.31
C ARG A 33 -4.76 0.80 16.50
N ILE A 34 -4.91 0.80 15.18
CA ILE A 34 -3.81 0.60 14.23
C ILE A 34 -3.73 1.83 13.34
N ALA A 35 -2.53 2.32 13.10
CA ALA A 35 -2.28 3.33 12.08
C ALA A 35 -1.31 2.75 11.04
N PHE A 36 -1.36 3.25 9.81
CA PHE A 36 -0.42 2.83 8.77
C PHE A 36 -0.22 3.93 7.73
N GLY A 37 0.86 3.83 6.96
CA GLY A 37 1.13 4.78 5.90
C GLY A 37 2.45 4.51 5.20
N SER A 38 2.65 5.25 4.09
CA SER A 38 3.85 5.23 3.26
C SER A 38 4.22 6.64 2.78
N CYS A 39 5.40 6.77 2.17
CA CYS A 39 5.86 7.98 1.47
C CYS A 39 6.13 9.14 2.42
N ALA A 40 7.03 8.90 3.39
CA ALA A 40 7.45 9.80 4.46
C ALA A 40 8.84 10.40 4.20
N ASN A 41 8.98 11.22 3.16
CA ASN A 41 10.23 11.92 2.87
C ASN A 41 10.79 12.67 4.10
N GLN A 42 11.89 12.14 4.63
CA GLN A 42 12.62 12.58 5.81
C GLN A 42 13.11 14.03 5.74
N SER A 43 13.18 14.61 4.54
CA SER A 43 13.58 16.00 4.33
C SER A 43 12.39 16.96 4.14
N ALA A 44 11.17 16.45 4.03
CA ALA A 44 9.97 17.28 3.99
C ALA A 44 9.40 17.52 5.40
N PRO A 45 8.69 18.64 5.63
CA PRO A 45 7.89 18.80 6.84
C PRO A 45 6.87 17.66 6.98
N GLN A 46 6.82 17.04 8.17
CA GLN A 46 5.94 15.90 8.46
C GLN A 46 4.93 16.21 9.59
N PRO A 47 4.02 17.20 9.42
CA PRO A 47 3.03 17.54 10.46
C PRO A 47 2.08 16.37 10.78
N ILE A 48 2.03 15.38 9.88
CA ILE A 48 1.19 14.19 10.01
C ILE A 48 1.45 13.38 11.28
N TRP A 49 2.67 13.42 11.81
CA TRP A 49 2.98 12.71 13.05
C TRP A 49 2.19 13.25 14.25
N GLU A 50 1.79 14.52 14.26
CA GLU A 50 0.94 15.06 15.33
C GLU A 50 -0.44 14.41 15.32
N ALA A 51 -1.04 14.26 14.14
CA ALA A 51 -2.32 13.58 13.98
C ALA A 51 -2.24 12.09 14.37
N ILE A 52 -1.16 11.42 13.99
CA ILE A 52 -0.92 10.01 14.35
C ILE A 52 -0.70 9.85 15.86
N ASN A 53 0.12 10.69 16.49
CA ASN A 53 0.33 10.63 17.94
C ASN A 53 -0.95 10.95 18.72
N LYS A 54 -1.75 11.93 18.27
CA LYS A 54 -3.04 12.25 18.87
C LYS A 54 -4.03 11.09 18.78
N TYR A 55 -3.90 10.26 17.75
CA TYR A 55 -4.71 9.04 17.62
C TYR A 55 -4.31 7.95 18.62
N ASP A 56 -3.07 7.98 19.13
CA ASP A 56 -2.55 7.01 20.10
C ASP A 56 -2.66 5.55 19.61
N PRO A 57 -2.06 5.20 18.45
CA PRO A 57 -2.13 3.83 17.93
C PRO A 57 -1.34 2.87 18.82
N GLN A 58 -1.87 1.64 18.99
CA GLN A 58 -1.11 0.57 19.63
C GLN A 58 -0.09 -0.04 18.67
N VAL A 59 -0.39 -0.01 17.37
CA VAL A 59 0.48 -0.50 16.30
C VAL A 59 0.52 0.53 15.17
N PHE A 60 1.72 0.86 14.69
CA PHE A 60 1.92 1.58 13.44
C PHE A 60 2.57 0.67 12.40
N ILE A 61 2.02 0.62 11.18
CA ILE A 61 2.50 -0.23 10.09
C ILE A 61 3.05 0.63 8.96
N TRP A 62 4.35 0.56 8.74
CA TRP A 62 5.00 1.11 7.56
C TRP A 62 4.67 0.28 6.32
N LEU A 63 4.22 0.97 5.27
CA LEU A 63 3.95 0.39 3.95
C LEU A 63 5.01 0.79 2.91
N GLY A 64 6.16 1.28 3.37
CA GLY A 64 7.29 1.65 2.54
C GLY A 64 7.39 3.13 2.20
N ASP A 65 8.43 3.49 1.45
CA ASP A 65 8.98 4.84 1.36
C ASP A 65 9.11 5.52 2.74
N ASN A 66 9.68 4.77 3.69
CA ASN A 66 9.91 5.21 5.07
C ASN A 66 10.95 6.35 5.11
N ILE A 67 11.85 6.32 4.15
CA ILE A 67 12.77 7.35 3.68
C ILE A 67 12.77 7.37 2.15
N TYR A 68 13.18 8.48 1.59
CA TYR A 68 13.56 8.54 0.18
C TYR A 68 15.06 8.30 0.14
N GLY A 69 15.49 7.12 -0.27
CA GLY A 69 16.89 6.66 -0.22
C GLY A 69 17.69 6.87 -1.51
N ASP A 70 17.04 6.95 -2.65
CA ASP A 70 17.68 7.24 -3.94
C ASP A 70 17.82 8.75 -4.21
N ILE A 71 18.58 9.10 -5.25
CA ILE A 71 18.80 10.49 -5.67
C ILE A 71 18.01 10.76 -6.94
N ARG A 72 17.02 11.65 -6.83
CA ARG A 72 16.21 12.11 -7.96
C ARG A 72 16.89 13.27 -8.69
N LYS A 73 17.28 13.05 -9.94
CA LYS A 73 17.87 14.08 -10.81
C LYS A 73 16.80 15.08 -11.33
N PRO A 74 17.18 16.33 -11.63
CA PRO A 74 16.29 17.32 -12.23
C PRO A 74 15.73 16.87 -13.59
N ASN A 75 14.54 17.35 -13.92
CA ASN A 75 13.93 17.12 -15.24
C ASN A 75 14.70 17.92 -16.31
N ARG A 76 15.33 17.21 -17.25
CA ARG A 76 16.05 17.81 -18.39
C ARG A 76 15.58 17.18 -19.70
N LEU A 77 15.00 18.00 -20.59
CA LEU A 77 14.61 17.62 -21.97
C LEU A 77 15.73 17.90 -22.98
N PHE A 78 16.57 18.90 -22.73
CA PHE A 78 17.62 19.36 -23.64
C PHE A 78 18.99 19.32 -22.97
N GLY A 79 20.05 19.39 -23.77
CA GLY A 79 21.44 19.34 -23.33
C GLY A 79 22.06 17.94 -23.41
N LYS A 80 23.30 17.81 -22.89
CA LYS A 80 24.06 16.55 -22.91
C LYS A 80 23.43 15.45 -22.05
N GLU A 81 22.82 15.84 -20.94
CA GLU A 81 22.11 14.94 -20.04
C GLU A 81 20.60 15.20 -20.10
N ARG A 82 19.86 14.21 -20.59
CA ARG A 82 18.40 14.24 -20.73
C ARG A 82 17.81 13.15 -19.86
N THR A 83 17.02 13.54 -18.87
CA THR A 83 16.44 12.64 -17.84
C THR A 83 14.96 12.31 -18.09
N ILE A 84 14.33 13.03 -19.02
CA ILE A 84 12.93 12.84 -19.43
C ILE A 84 12.76 13.01 -20.95
N GLY A 85 11.63 12.56 -21.48
CA GLY A 85 11.28 12.66 -22.90
C GLY A 85 11.74 11.47 -23.76
N PRO A 86 11.39 11.46 -25.06
CA PRO A 86 11.67 10.34 -25.96
C PRO A 86 13.17 10.13 -26.22
N TRP A 87 13.98 11.18 -26.06
CA TRP A 87 15.44 11.18 -26.29
C TRP A 87 16.26 11.07 -25.00
N ARG A 88 15.65 10.57 -23.92
CA ARG A 88 16.30 10.39 -22.62
C ARG A 88 17.56 9.51 -22.76
N ASN A 89 18.67 9.96 -22.18
CA ASN A 89 19.95 9.23 -22.19
C ASN A 89 20.59 9.08 -20.80
N SER A 90 19.96 9.61 -19.75
CA SER A 90 20.40 9.49 -18.36
C SER A 90 19.25 9.01 -17.48
N PRO A 91 19.50 8.11 -16.52
CA PRO A 91 18.47 7.67 -15.59
C PRO A 91 18.00 8.84 -14.73
N ARG A 92 16.71 8.85 -14.40
CA ARG A 92 16.10 9.89 -13.55
C ARG A 92 16.47 9.72 -12.07
N PHE A 93 16.65 8.48 -11.64
CA PHE A 93 16.97 8.09 -10.28
C PHE A 93 18.29 7.33 -10.28
N VAL A 94 19.11 7.55 -9.26
CA VAL A 94 20.37 6.82 -9.05
C VAL A 94 20.47 6.42 -7.57
N PRO A 95 21.06 5.25 -7.27
CA PRO A 95 21.20 4.81 -5.88
C PRO A 95 22.15 5.71 -5.11
N SER A 96 21.88 5.92 -3.82
CA SER A 96 22.79 6.61 -2.90
C SER A 96 23.80 5.64 -2.28
N SER A 97 24.80 6.17 -1.56
CA SER A 97 25.74 5.35 -0.80
C SER A 97 25.12 4.78 0.47
N GLU A 98 25.75 3.77 1.07
CA GLU A 98 25.31 3.20 2.35
C GLU A 98 25.32 4.26 3.47
N GLU A 99 26.31 5.14 3.49
CA GLU A 99 26.44 6.25 4.44
C GLU A 99 25.30 7.25 4.28
N GLU A 100 24.95 7.59 3.04
CA GLU A 100 23.84 8.50 2.77
C GLU A 100 22.50 7.88 3.20
N MET A 101 22.29 6.59 2.94
CA MET A 101 21.13 5.84 3.47
C MET A 101 21.07 5.89 5.00
N LYS A 102 22.19 5.65 5.71
CA LYS A 102 22.27 5.75 7.17
C LYS A 102 21.89 7.14 7.68
N VAL A 103 22.41 8.20 7.04
CA VAL A 103 22.06 9.59 7.39
C VAL A 103 20.57 9.85 7.19
N ARG A 104 19.98 9.35 6.10
CA ARG A 104 18.56 9.51 5.79
C ARG A 104 17.66 8.77 6.80
N TYR A 105 18.01 7.55 7.19
CA TYR A 105 17.31 6.82 8.25
C TYR A 105 17.45 7.49 9.62
N ALA A 106 18.66 7.95 9.98
CA ALA A 106 18.89 8.68 11.22
C ALA A 106 18.03 9.97 11.28
N LYS A 107 17.93 10.69 10.16
CA LYS A 107 17.07 11.88 10.05
C LYS A 107 15.59 11.55 10.22
N ALA A 108 15.12 10.43 9.65
CA ALA A 108 13.75 9.97 9.83
C ALA A 108 13.45 9.59 11.29
N LYS A 109 14.33 8.80 11.92
CA LYS A 109 14.22 8.45 13.36
C LYS A 109 14.21 9.68 14.26
N ALA A 110 15.07 10.65 13.98
CA ALA A 110 15.20 11.89 14.75
C ALA A 110 14.02 12.87 14.60
N ASN A 111 13.06 12.60 13.71
CA ASN A 111 11.85 13.40 13.62
C ASN A 111 11.11 13.37 14.97
N PRO A 112 10.84 14.50 15.65
CA PRO A 112 10.26 14.51 16.98
C PRO A 112 8.90 13.81 17.08
N GLY A 113 8.08 13.92 16.02
CA GLY A 113 6.77 13.28 15.96
C GLY A 113 6.89 11.75 15.83
N TYR A 114 7.76 11.27 14.95
CA TYR A 114 8.01 9.83 14.80
C TYR A 114 8.71 9.24 16.03
N SER A 115 9.66 9.95 16.61
CA SER A 115 10.29 9.59 17.90
C SER A 115 9.29 9.44 19.03
N ARG A 116 8.24 10.26 19.10
CA ARG A 116 7.15 10.10 20.08
C ARG A 116 6.33 8.83 19.81
N LEU A 117 6.01 8.57 18.55
CA LEU A 117 5.26 7.38 18.14
C LEU A 117 5.99 6.10 18.56
N LEU A 118 7.31 6.03 18.33
CA LEU A 118 8.15 4.88 18.71
C LEU A 118 8.10 4.55 20.21
N ARG A 119 7.81 5.52 21.09
CA ARG A 119 7.71 5.29 22.54
C ARG A 119 6.36 4.73 22.97
N ASN A 120 5.31 4.96 22.18
CA ASN A 120 3.93 4.69 22.58
C ASN A 120 3.26 3.57 21.76
N ALA A 121 3.82 3.25 20.59
CA ALA A 121 3.26 2.28 19.67
C ALA A 121 4.31 1.23 19.26
N ARG A 122 3.86 0.00 19.01
CA ARG A 122 4.68 -0.98 18.31
C ARG A 122 4.78 -0.57 16.83
N VAL A 123 5.98 -0.31 16.35
CA VAL A 123 6.21 -0.01 14.94
C VAL A 123 6.68 -1.26 14.20
N ILE A 124 5.97 -1.63 13.14
CA ILE A 124 6.30 -2.74 12.23
C ILE A 124 6.19 -2.26 10.79
N GLY A 125 6.59 -3.08 9.83
CA GLY A 125 6.30 -2.81 8.42
C GLY A 125 7.36 -3.29 7.45
N THR A 126 7.25 -2.78 6.23
CA THR A 126 8.08 -3.12 5.06
C THR A 126 8.70 -1.87 4.45
N TRP A 127 9.53 -2.05 3.42
CA TRP A 127 10.06 -0.98 2.57
C TRP A 127 9.24 -0.79 1.30
N ASP A 128 9.53 0.26 0.55
CA ASP A 128 9.23 0.33 -0.88
C ASP A 128 10.49 0.68 -1.70
N ASP A 129 10.36 1.00 -2.99
CA ASP A 129 11.50 1.19 -3.89
C ASP A 129 12.51 2.26 -3.43
N HIS A 130 12.03 3.36 -2.84
CA HIS A 130 12.94 4.42 -2.41
C HIS A 130 13.79 4.02 -1.20
N ASP A 131 13.28 3.23 -0.24
CA ASP A 131 14.09 2.66 0.85
C ASP A 131 14.90 1.45 0.40
N TYR A 132 14.34 0.68 -0.54
CA TYR A 132 15.00 -0.46 -1.16
C TYR A 132 16.27 0.00 -1.89
N GLY A 133 16.27 1.25 -2.39
CA GLY A 133 17.47 2.01 -2.74
C GLY A 133 17.50 2.56 -4.16
N LEU A 134 16.48 2.26 -4.97
CA LEU A 134 16.36 2.73 -6.35
C LEU A 134 14.92 2.60 -6.83
N ASN A 135 14.37 3.70 -7.36
CA ASN A 135 13.02 3.74 -7.92
C ASN A 135 12.74 2.57 -8.90
N ASP A 136 11.59 1.92 -8.75
CA ASP A 136 11.15 0.74 -9.52
C ASP A 136 12.07 -0.50 -9.48
N ALA A 137 13.08 -0.54 -8.62
CA ALA A 137 14.03 -1.65 -8.61
C ALA A 137 13.47 -2.90 -7.91
N GLY A 138 13.83 -4.07 -8.45
CA GLY A 138 13.46 -5.39 -7.93
C GLY A 138 14.69 -6.23 -7.60
N LYS A 139 14.62 -7.53 -7.91
CA LYS A 139 15.66 -8.50 -7.55
C LYS A 139 17.00 -8.23 -8.23
N GLU A 140 17.03 -7.47 -9.31
CA GLU A 140 18.23 -7.05 -10.05
C GLU A 140 19.09 -6.01 -9.31
N PHE A 141 18.59 -5.44 -8.21
CA PHE A 141 19.33 -4.42 -7.48
C PHE A 141 20.41 -5.02 -6.56
N ASP A 142 21.68 -4.74 -6.87
CA ASP A 142 22.82 -5.37 -6.20
C ASP A 142 22.98 -4.98 -4.71
N ARG A 143 22.45 -3.81 -4.28
CA ARG A 143 22.60 -3.34 -2.89
C ARG A 143 21.45 -3.75 -1.96
N LYS A 144 20.53 -4.59 -2.42
CA LYS A 144 19.34 -5.00 -1.65
C LYS A 144 19.66 -5.62 -0.29
N ALA A 145 20.72 -6.42 -0.19
CA ALA A 145 21.13 -7.05 1.07
C ALA A 145 21.70 -6.02 2.07
N ILE A 146 22.43 -5.00 1.58
CA ILE A 146 22.93 -3.90 2.41
C ILE A 146 21.73 -3.10 2.94
N ASN A 147 20.83 -2.70 2.05
CA ASN A 147 19.68 -1.89 2.41
C ASN A 147 18.68 -2.66 3.30
N GLN A 148 18.62 -4.00 3.21
CA GLN A 148 17.84 -4.83 4.13
C GLN A 148 18.30 -4.63 5.56
N ARG A 149 19.62 -4.66 5.79
CA ARG A 149 20.17 -4.44 7.13
C ARG A 149 19.82 -3.05 7.65
N LEU A 150 20.00 -2.02 6.82
CA LEU A 150 19.67 -0.64 7.21
C LEU A 150 18.20 -0.45 7.55
N MET A 151 17.30 -1.06 6.77
CA MET A 151 15.87 -1.01 7.02
C MET A 151 15.48 -1.75 8.30
N LEU A 152 16.07 -2.92 8.56
CA LEU A 152 15.83 -3.67 9.80
C LEU A 152 16.39 -2.93 11.03
N ASP A 153 17.54 -2.25 10.89
CA ASP A 153 18.06 -1.36 11.94
C ASP A 153 17.15 -0.15 12.15
N PHE A 154 16.55 0.38 11.08
CA PHE A 154 15.54 1.45 11.18
C PHE A 154 14.27 0.99 11.92
N LEU A 155 13.85 -0.27 11.78
CA LEU A 155 12.73 -0.84 12.51
C LEU A 155 13.06 -1.30 13.93
N ASP A 156 14.31 -1.13 14.38
CA ASP A 156 14.79 -1.67 15.66
C ASP A 156 14.59 -3.19 15.77
N GLU A 157 14.75 -3.91 14.64
CA GLU A 157 14.59 -5.35 14.59
C GLU A 157 15.66 -6.04 15.46
N PRO A 158 15.30 -7.02 16.31
CA PRO A 158 16.27 -7.74 17.14
C PRO A 158 17.42 -8.37 16.33
N LEU A 159 18.62 -8.41 16.91
CA LEU A 159 19.82 -8.93 16.24
C LEU A 159 19.73 -10.44 15.92
N ASP A 160 18.98 -11.19 16.70
CA ASP A 160 18.75 -12.63 16.55
C ASP A 160 17.53 -12.96 15.67
N SER A 161 16.80 -11.95 15.20
CA SER A 161 15.59 -12.13 14.38
C SER A 161 15.86 -12.96 13.12
N PRO A 162 14.96 -13.91 12.77
CA PRO A 162 15.01 -14.63 11.50
C PRO A 162 15.05 -13.69 10.27
N ARG A 163 14.44 -12.50 10.37
CA ARG A 163 14.44 -11.49 9.30
C ARG A 163 15.84 -11.03 8.90
N ARG A 164 16.81 -11.13 9.80
CA ARG A 164 18.23 -10.79 9.52
C ARG A 164 18.98 -11.89 8.79
N LYS A 165 18.41 -13.10 8.67
CA LYS A 165 19.01 -14.28 8.02
C LYS A 165 18.28 -14.68 6.73
N GLN A 166 17.04 -14.23 6.55
CA GLN A 166 16.25 -14.50 5.34
C GLN A 166 16.52 -13.48 4.23
N ALA A 167 16.09 -13.81 3.02
CA ALA A 167 16.11 -12.93 1.86
C ALA A 167 14.81 -12.11 1.78
N GLY A 168 14.87 -10.82 2.10
CA GLY A 168 13.71 -9.91 2.16
C GLY A 168 13.22 -9.61 3.57
N VAL A 169 12.43 -8.55 3.71
CA VAL A 169 11.98 -8.01 5.02
C VAL A 169 10.60 -8.50 5.47
N TYR A 170 9.99 -9.48 4.79
CA TYR A 170 8.67 -9.96 5.15
C TYR A 170 8.60 -10.57 6.56
N ALA A 171 7.45 -10.45 7.22
CA ALA A 171 7.25 -10.89 8.59
C ALA A 171 5.77 -11.05 8.92
N SER A 172 5.45 -11.73 10.02
CA SER A 172 4.08 -11.81 10.53
C SER A 172 4.02 -11.50 12.03
N TYR A 173 2.88 -10.96 12.46
CA TYR A 173 2.62 -10.58 13.84
C TYR A 173 1.21 -11.01 14.23
N THR A 174 1.07 -11.54 15.44
CA THR A 174 -0.22 -11.94 15.98
C THR A 174 -0.48 -11.13 17.25
N PHE A 175 -1.68 -10.56 17.36
CA PHE A 175 -2.11 -9.75 18.49
C PHE A 175 -3.44 -10.27 19.04
N GLY A 176 -3.68 -10.04 20.32
CA GLY A 176 -4.91 -10.47 20.99
C GLY A 176 -4.97 -11.96 21.36
N PRO A 177 -5.90 -12.32 22.26
CA PRO A 177 -6.20 -13.70 22.64
C PRO A 177 -6.88 -14.46 21.48
N SER A 178 -7.01 -15.77 21.62
CA SER A 178 -7.51 -16.68 20.57
C SER A 178 -8.85 -16.29 19.94
N ASN A 179 -9.76 -15.70 20.70
CA ASN A 179 -11.11 -15.29 20.28
C ASN A 179 -11.22 -13.83 19.80
N LYS A 180 -10.10 -13.09 19.77
CA LYS A 180 -10.01 -11.69 19.30
C LYS A 180 -8.72 -11.45 18.53
N ARG A 181 -8.24 -12.50 17.86
CA ARG A 181 -6.90 -12.53 17.29
C ARG A 181 -6.86 -11.72 16.01
N VAL A 182 -5.91 -10.80 15.92
CA VAL A 182 -5.56 -10.07 14.70
C VAL A 182 -4.22 -10.58 14.20
N LYS A 183 -4.19 -11.08 12.96
CA LYS A 183 -2.96 -11.46 12.27
C LYS A 183 -2.57 -10.35 11.31
N VAL A 184 -1.34 -9.86 11.39
CA VAL A 184 -0.75 -8.93 10.44
C VAL A 184 0.35 -9.66 9.69
N ILE A 185 0.20 -9.79 8.38
CA ILE A 185 1.19 -10.37 7.47
C ILE A 185 1.78 -9.21 6.67
N VAL A 186 3.06 -8.98 6.81
CA VAL A 186 3.80 -7.92 6.12
C VAL A 186 4.58 -8.54 4.97
N LEU A 187 4.22 -8.18 3.74
CA LEU A 187 4.89 -8.64 2.53
C LEU A 187 6.09 -7.75 2.19
N ASP A 188 6.98 -8.33 1.41
CA ASP A 188 8.09 -7.68 0.71
C ASP A 188 7.85 -7.88 -0.77
N THR A 189 7.59 -6.79 -1.49
CA THR A 189 7.28 -6.82 -2.92
C THR A 189 8.44 -6.30 -3.77
N ARG A 190 9.67 -6.34 -3.23
CA ARG A 190 10.89 -5.82 -3.88
C ARG A 190 11.97 -6.88 -4.02
N TYR A 191 12.34 -7.55 -2.92
CA TYR A 191 13.59 -8.33 -2.85
C TYR A 191 13.71 -9.44 -3.92
N HIS A 192 12.58 -10.11 -4.19
CA HIS A 192 12.46 -11.20 -5.15
C HIS A 192 11.72 -10.81 -6.43
N ARG A 193 11.25 -9.56 -6.52
CA ARG A 193 10.39 -9.12 -7.60
C ARG A 193 11.16 -9.07 -8.93
N ASP A 194 10.58 -9.67 -9.95
CA ASP A 194 11.05 -9.57 -11.33
C ASP A 194 10.83 -8.17 -11.94
N PRO A 195 11.52 -7.81 -13.03
CA PRO A 195 11.34 -6.52 -13.68
C PRO A 195 9.86 -6.22 -14.02
N LEU A 196 9.42 -4.97 -13.86
CA LEU A 196 8.02 -4.52 -14.00
C LEU A 196 7.35 -4.81 -15.36
N ARG A 197 8.13 -5.11 -16.39
CA ARG A 197 7.67 -5.43 -17.74
C ARG A 197 7.74 -6.92 -18.06
N SER A 198 7.96 -7.76 -17.05
CA SER A 198 7.95 -9.21 -17.16
C SER A 198 6.62 -9.79 -16.70
N ASP A 199 6.41 -11.08 -16.96
CA ASP A 199 5.35 -11.89 -16.36
C ASP A 199 5.85 -12.74 -15.18
N GLY A 200 6.94 -12.28 -14.55
CA GLY A 200 7.66 -12.98 -13.49
C GLY A 200 7.00 -12.90 -12.11
N SER A 201 7.79 -13.16 -11.06
CA SER A 201 7.32 -13.22 -9.68
C SER A 201 7.38 -11.88 -8.96
N ILE A 202 6.51 -11.68 -7.96
CA ILE A 202 6.64 -10.59 -6.99
C ILE A 202 7.36 -11.07 -5.73
N LEU A 203 6.87 -12.16 -5.13
CA LEU A 203 7.32 -12.63 -3.82
C LEU A 203 8.50 -13.62 -3.91
N GLY A 204 8.66 -14.30 -5.05
CA GLY A 204 9.58 -15.43 -5.17
C GLY A 204 9.11 -16.66 -4.37
N ASP A 205 9.68 -17.82 -4.70
CA ASP A 205 9.17 -19.11 -4.19
C ASP A 205 9.29 -19.24 -2.66
N THR A 206 10.36 -18.70 -2.07
CA THR A 206 10.61 -18.78 -0.62
C THR A 206 9.56 -18.03 0.18
N GLN A 207 9.22 -16.80 -0.21
CA GLN A 207 8.20 -16.01 0.45
C GLN A 207 6.79 -16.51 0.13
N TRP A 208 6.55 -17.06 -1.06
CA TRP A 208 5.28 -17.72 -1.38
C TRP A 208 5.01 -18.92 -0.48
N GLY A 209 6.00 -19.79 -0.28
CA GLY A 209 5.89 -20.93 0.64
C GLY A 209 5.62 -20.47 2.07
N TRP A 210 6.37 -19.47 2.54
CA TRP A 210 6.14 -18.85 3.85
C TRP A 210 4.72 -18.26 3.98
N LEU A 211 4.23 -17.53 2.97
CA LEU A 211 2.89 -16.92 3.01
C LEU A 211 1.80 -17.98 3.10
N GLU A 212 1.96 -19.11 2.39
CA GLU A 212 1.04 -20.23 2.49
C GLU A 212 0.99 -20.81 3.91
N GLU A 213 2.14 -21.00 4.55
CA GLU A 213 2.21 -21.46 5.95
C GLU A 213 1.49 -20.48 6.90
N GLU A 214 1.70 -19.18 6.73
CA GLU A 214 1.05 -18.14 7.53
C GLU A 214 -0.47 -18.14 7.36
N LEU A 215 -0.95 -18.35 6.12
CA LEU A 215 -2.38 -18.42 5.81
C LEU A 215 -3.02 -19.76 6.22
N ARG A 216 -2.24 -20.84 6.37
CA ARG A 216 -2.68 -22.12 6.95
C ARG A 216 -2.56 -22.18 8.48
N GLY A 217 -1.83 -21.25 9.08
CA GLY A 217 -1.59 -21.18 10.53
C GLY A 217 -2.87 -20.98 11.37
N PRO A 218 -2.74 -20.73 12.68
CA PRO A 218 -3.88 -20.61 13.59
C PRO A 218 -4.92 -19.59 13.13
N HIS A 219 -6.20 -19.86 13.41
CA HIS A 219 -7.32 -18.96 13.07
C HIS A 219 -7.13 -17.57 13.68
N SER A 220 -7.55 -16.55 12.94
CA SER A 220 -7.60 -15.14 13.33
C SER A 220 -8.92 -14.53 12.87
N GLU A 221 -9.52 -13.68 13.70
CA GLU A 221 -10.77 -12.98 13.37
C GLU A 221 -10.57 -12.01 12.21
N ILE A 222 -9.40 -11.38 12.17
CA ILE A 222 -8.99 -10.44 11.12
C ILE A 222 -7.57 -10.81 10.67
N THR A 223 -7.37 -10.80 9.36
CA THR A 223 -6.06 -11.01 8.73
C THR A 223 -5.74 -9.81 7.85
N ILE A 224 -4.79 -8.99 8.29
CA ILE A 224 -4.32 -7.84 7.54
C ILE A 224 -3.11 -8.28 6.72
N ILE A 225 -3.17 -8.13 5.40
CA ILE A 225 -2.02 -8.34 4.52
C ILE A 225 -1.51 -6.97 4.08
N ALA A 226 -0.35 -6.57 4.57
CA ALA A 226 0.32 -5.33 4.24
C ALA A 226 1.26 -5.51 3.03
N SER A 227 1.05 -4.72 1.99
CA SER A 227 1.83 -4.72 0.75
C SER A 227 2.40 -3.31 0.53
N SER A 228 3.62 -3.17 0.00
CA SER A 228 4.14 -1.82 -0.28
C SER A 228 3.40 -1.15 -1.43
N VAL A 229 3.07 -1.93 -2.45
CA VAL A 229 2.29 -1.49 -3.63
C VAL A 229 0.83 -1.98 -3.57
N GLN A 230 -0.07 -1.31 -4.30
CA GLN A 230 -1.50 -1.67 -4.32
C GLN A 230 -1.73 -3.11 -4.83
N VAL A 231 -2.64 -3.84 -4.17
CA VAL A 231 -2.97 -5.24 -4.49
C VAL A 231 -4.14 -5.31 -5.48
N ILE A 232 -5.25 -4.65 -5.17
CA ILE A 232 -6.48 -4.74 -5.97
C ILE A 232 -6.49 -3.73 -7.12
N SER A 233 -6.02 -2.50 -6.86
CA SER A 233 -6.05 -1.40 -7.83
C SER A 233 -5.47 -1.79 -9.18
N ASN A 234 -6.17 -1.38 -10.24
CA ASN A 234 -5.73 -1.58 -11.62
C ASN A 234 -5.27 -0.30 -12.31
N LEU A 235 -5.09 0.79 -11.56
CA LEU A 235 -4.68 2.10 -12.09
C LEU A 235 -3.47 1.98 -13.02
N SER A 236 -2.53 1.11 -12.68
CA SER A 236 -1.35 0.83 -13.51
C SER A 236 -1.71 0.24 -14.88
N ALA A 237 -2.65 -0.71 -14.95
CA ALA A 237 -3.03 -1.39 -16.19
C ALA A 237 -3.82 -0.48 -17.15
N THR A 238 -4.46 0.57 -16.64
CA THR A 238 -5.36 1.48 -17.38
C THR A 238 -4.73 2.81 -17.77
N THR A 239 -3.67 3.23 -17.07
CA THR A 239 -2.91 4.45 -17.40
C THR A 239 -1.82 4.20 -18.43
N GLY A 240 -1.53 2.95 -18.76
CA GLY A 240 -0.65 2.58 -19.86
C GLY A 240 -1.22 2.94 -21.23
N PRO A 241 -0.39 3.42 -22.19
CA PRO A 241 1.05 3.67 -22.10
C PRO A 241 1.44 5.08 -21.61
N LEU A 242 0.50 5.88 -21.10
CA LEU A 242 0.77 7.28 -20.69
C LEU A 242 1.74 7.35 -19.51
N PHE A 243 1.47 6.56 -18.48
CA PHE A 243 2.37 6.33 -17.35
C PHE A 243 2.09 4.97 -16.74
N TYR A 244 3.04 4.48 -15.96
CA TYR A 244 2.97 3.18 -15.31
C TYR A 244 3.26 3.40 -13.82
N MET A 245 2.43 2.80 -12.95
CA MET A 245 2.61 2.80 -11.50
C MET A 245 2.91 1.39 -11.04
N GLU A 246 3.56 1.20 -9.91
CA GLU A 246 3.79 -0.15 -9.40
C GLU A 246 2.53 -0.68 -8.71
N SER A 247 2.15 -1.91 -9.04
CA SER A 247 1.05 -2.60 -8.36
C SER A 247 1.06 -4.08 -8.71
N TRP A 248 0.37 -4.89 -7.91
CA TRP A 248 0.12 -6.30 -8.24
C TRP A 248 -0.60 -6.49 -9.57
N GLY A 249 -1.33 -5.46 -10.04
CA GLY A 249 -1.95 -5.44 -11.37
C GLY A 249 -0.95 -5.53 -12.54
N ARG A 250 0.35 -5.31 -12.30
CA ARG A 250 1.43 -5.56 -13.28
C ARG A 250 1.79 -7.03 -13.43
N PHE A 251 1.54 -7.82 -12.40
CA PHE A 251 1.85 -9.24 -12.35
C PHE A 251 0.54 -10.04 -12.16
N PRO A 252 -0.33 -10.08 -13.19
CA PRO A 252 -1.68 -10.63 -13.05
C PRO A 252 -1.67 -12.11 -12.62
N LYS A 253 -0.65 -12.89 -13.01
CA LYS A 253 -0.45 -14.27 -12.57
C LYS A 253 -0.23 -14.36 -11.05
N GLU A 254 0.67 -13.52 -10.52
CA GLU A 254 0.98 -13.46 -9.09
C GLU A 254 -0.21 -12.97 -8.26
N ARG A 255 -0.94 -11.96 -8.76
CA ARG A 255 -2.17 -11.50 -8.10
C ARG A 255 -3.25 -12.58 -8.07
N LYS A 256 -3.44 -13.30 -9.18
CA LYS A 256 -4.36 -14.43 -9.23
C LYS A 256 -3.94 -15.53 -8.26
N ARG A 257 -2.64 -15.83 -8.18
CA ARG A 257 -2.07 -16.79 -7.21
C ARG A 257 -2.35 -16.37 -5.77
N LEU A 258 -2.25 -15.08 -5.43
CA LEU A 258 -2.58 -14.56 -4.10
C LEU A 258 -4.05 -14.83 -3.75
N PHE A 259 -4.97 -14.49 -4.65
CA PHE A 259 -6.40 -14.69 -4.44
C PHE A 259 -6.75 -16.18 -4.32
N GLN A 260 -6.16 -17.02 -5.17
CA GLN A 260 -6.35 -18.46 -5.10
C GLN A 260 -5.84 -19.03 -3.77
N LEU A 261 -4.67 -18.59 -3.31
CA LEU A 261 -4.11 -19.05 -2.04
C LEU A 261 -5.01 -18.68 -0.84
N ILE A 262 -5.59 -17.47 -0.85
CA ILE A 262 -6.55 -17.06 0.20
C ILE A 262 -7.80 -17.95 0.16
N ASP A 263 -8.33 -18.22 -1.05
CA ASP A 263 -9.50 -19.11 -1.19
C ASP A 263 -9.17 -20.54 -0.76
N ASP A 264 -8.04 -21.10 -1.19
CA ASP A 264 -7.64 -22.50 -0.92
C ASP A 264 -7.41 -22.74 0.57
N THR A 265 -6.78 -21.79 1.25
CA THR A 265 -6.55 -21.85 2.71
C THR A 265 -7.82 -21.56 3.52
N LYS A 266 -8.90 -21.13 2.87
CA LYS A 266 -10.17 -20.72 3.50
C LYS A 266 -9.94 -19.69 4.63
N ARG A 267 -8.93 -18.83 4.47
CA ARG A 267 -8.63 -17.77 5.43
C ARG A 267 -9.72 -16.70 5.32
N ASN A 268 -10.44 -16.48 6.41
CA ASN A 268 -11.50 -15.48 6.50
C ASN A 268 -10.97 -14.13 7.01
N GLY A 269 -11.73 -13.06 6.77
CA GLY A 269 -11.45 -11.73 7.31
C GLY A 269 -10.19 -11.07 6.74
N VAL A 270 -9.79 -11.43 5.50
CA VAL A 270 -8.62 -10.84 4.84
C VAL A 270 -8.91 -9.42 4.35
N ILE A 271 -8.03 -8.48 4.68
CA ILE A 271 -8.04 -7.09 4.21
C ILE A 271 -6.62 -6.71 3.81
N PHE A 272 -6.47 -6.02 2.68
CA PHE A 272 -5.19 -5.46 2.25
C PHE A 272 -5.02 -4.01 2.71
N ILE A 273 -3.78 -3.66 3.04
CA ILE A 273 -3.34 -2.28 3.22
C ILE A 273 -2.14 -2.01 2.31
N SER A 274 -2.08 -0.84 1.66
CA SER A 274 -1.07 -0.56 0.62
C SER A 274 -0.55 0.90 0.56
N GLY A 275 0.56 1.12 -0.15
CA GLY A 275 1.29 2.39 -0.27
C GLY A 275 1.62 2.84 -1.70
N ASP A 276 2.84 3.34 -1.94
CA ASP A 276 3.46 3.76 -3.23
C ASP A 276 2.87 5.03 -3.92
N VAL A 277 1.56 5.05 -4.12
CA VAL A 277 0.93 5.85 -5.18
C VAL A 277 0.72 7.35 -4.91
N HIS A 278 1.12 7.87 -3.75
CA HIS A 278 0.96 9.25 -3.28
C HIS A 278 -0.48 9.79 -3.25
N PHE A 279 -1.48 8.90 -3.11
CA PHE A 279 -2.86 9.26 -2.78
C PHE A 279 -3.50 8.20 -1.87
N GLY A 280 -4.63 8.58 -1.26
CA GLY A 280 -5.48 7.66 -0.49
C GLY A 280 -6.55 7.02 -1.37
N GLU A 281 -6.79 5.71 -1.23
CA GLU A 281 -7.84 4.99 -1.96
C GLU A 281 -8.40 3.80 -1.17
N ILE A 282 -9.70 3.51 -1.33
CA ILE A 282 -10.30 2.22 -0.94
C ILE A 282 -10.84 1.58 -2.21
N THR A 283 -10.31 0.40 -2.53
CA THR A 283 -10.82 -0.44 -3.62
C THR A 283 -11.42 -1.73 -3.07
N ARG A 284 -12.38 -2.29 -3.82
CA ARG A 284 -13.12 -3.49 -3.44
C ARG A 284 -13.20 -4.44 -4.64
N TYR A 285 -13.03 -5.74 -4.38
CA TYR A 285 -13.14 -6.82 -5.36
C TYR A 285 -13.92 -8.00 -4.79
N ASP A 286 -15.03 -8.36 -5.42
CA ASP A 286 -16.03 -9.26 -4.82
C ASP A 286 -15.88 -10.72 -5.24
N CYS A 287 -15.00 -11.00 -6.19
CA CYS A 287 -15.05 -12.26 -6.95
C CYS A 287 -13.72 -13.03 -6.92
N ALA A 288 -12.85 -12.66 -5.97
CA ALA A 288 -11.64 -13.42 -5.66
C ALA A 288 -11.92 -14.63 -4.76
N VAL A 289 -12.74 -14.44 -3.73
CA VAL A 289 -13.03 -15.43 -2.67
C VAL A 289 -14.50 -15.36 -2.29
N GLY A 290 -14.97 -16.21 -1.38
CA GLY A 290 -16.36 -16.24 -0.91
C GLY A 290 -16.87 -14.98 -0.16
N TYR A 291 -16.07 -13.90 -0.10
CA TYR A 291 -16.41 -12.62 0.51
C TYR A 291 -15.65 -11.46 -0.17
N PRO A 292 -16.11 -10.20 -0.02
CA PRO A 292 -15.43 -9.05 -0.61
C PRO A 292 -14.01 -8.82 -0.05
N LEU A 293 -13.03 -8.70 -0.93
CA LEU A 293 -11.68 -8.25 -0.58
C LEU A 293 -11.60 -6.73 -0.72
N TYR A 294 -11.01 -6.09 0.29
CA TYR A 294 -10.75 -4.66 0.31
C TYR A 294 -9.26 -4.39 0.29
N ASP A 295 -8.85 -3.33 -0.40
CA ASP A 295 -7.50 -2.79 -0.39
C ASP A 295 -7.53 -1.31 -0.06
N VAL A 296 -6.93 -0.99 1.08
CA VAL A 296 -6.95 0.32 1.72
C VAL A 296 -5.57 0.95 1.57
N THR A 297 -5.43 1.83 0.59
CA THR A 297 -4.15 2.45 0.22
C THR A 297 -3.93 3.76 0.97
N SER A 298 -2.98 3.81 1.91
CA SER A 298 -2.54 5.06 2.54
C SER A 298 -1.18 5.47 1.99
N SER A 299 -1.19 6.24 0.89
CA SER A 299 0.04 6.71 0.28
C SER A 299 0.12 8.23 0.21
N GLY A 300 1.18 8.76 0.81
CA GLY A 300 1.47 10.19 0.89
C GLY A 300 1.42 10.76 2.31
N LEU A 301 2.17 10.21 3.26
CA LEU A 301 2.36 10.85 4.58
C LEU A 301 2.86 12.31 4.41
N VAL A 302 3.74 12.56 3.43
CA VAL A 302 4.13 13.92 3.01
C VAL A 302 4.00 14.21 1.52
N GLN A 303 3.87 13.17 0.70
CA GLN A 303 3.71 13.31 -0.75
C GLN A 303 2.25 13.45 -1.18
N SER A 304 2.04 13.99 -2.36
CA SER A 304 0.72 14.07 -2.99
C SER A 304 0.89 14.04 -4.50
N VAL A 305 0.13 13.16 -5.16
CA VAL A 305 0.12 13.03 -6.62
C VAL A 305 -0.26 14.34 -7.32
N GLU A 306 -1.06 15.21 -6.69
CA GLU A 306 -1.41 16.52 -7.26
C GLU A 306 -0.20 17.46 -7.38
N LYS A 307 0.89 17.25 -6.62
CA LYS A 307 2.11 18.07 -6.71
C LYS A 307 2.91 17.83 -8.00
N VAL A 308 2.55 16.81 -8.79
CA VAL A 308 3.16 16.58 -10.12
C VAL A 308 2.86 17.74 -11.08
N PHE A 309 1.71 18.40 -10.93
CA PHE A 309 1.32 19.57 -11.72
C PHE A 309 1.52 20.88 -10.94
N PRO A 310 1.89 21.98 -11.63
CA PRO A 310 1.82 23.33 -11.05
C PRO A 310 0.44 23.62 -10.48
N ARG A 311 0.37 24.46 -9.43
CA ARG A 311 -0.88 24.81 -8.73
C ARG A 311 -2.11 25.04 -9.62
N PRO A 312 -2.06 25.86 -10.70
CA PRO A 312 -3.24 26.11 -11.53
C PRO A 312 -3.73 24.88 -12.31
N LEU A 313 -2.88 23.86 -12.49
CA LEU A 313 -3.17 22.67 -13.30
C LEU A 313 -3.45 21.42 -12.46
N ARG A 314 -3.49 21.51 -11.13
CA ARG A 314 -3.72 20.34 -10.26
C ARG A 314 -5.06 19.66 -10.47
N PHE A 315 -6.07 20.40 -10.94
CA PHE A 315 -7.39 19.85 -11.27
C PHE A 315 -7.32 18.77 -12.37
N ILE A 316 -6.29 18.78 -13.22
CA ILE A 316 -6.08 17.78 -14.27
C ILE A 316 -5.97 16.39 -13.67
N VAL A 317 -5.28 16.24 -12.53
CA VAL A 317 -5.15 14.94 -11.85
C VAL A 317 -6.52 14.41 -11.45
N ARG A 318 -7.41 15.27 -10.93
CA ARG A 318 -8.78 14.90 -10.56
C ARG A 318 -9.61 14.50 -11.77
N LEU A 319 -9.46 15.23 -12.86
CA LEU A 319 -10.11 14.91 -14.13
C LEU A 319 -9.63 13.55 -14.66
N LEU A 320 -8.33 13.30 -14.68
CA LEU A 320 -7.75 12.02 -15.07
C LEU A 320 -8.31 10.89 -14.21
N PHE A 321 -8.33 11.05 -12.89
CA PHE A 321 -8.92 10.06 -11.99
C PHE A 321 -10.39 9.75 -12.32
N TRP A 322 -11.18 10.71 -12.79
CA TRP A 322 -12.57 10.47 -13.19
C TRP A 322 -12.69 9.62 -14.45
N TYR A 323 -11.75 9.76 -15.38
CA TYR A 323 -11.72 9.00 -16.63
C TYR A 323 -10.95 7.69 -16.55
N THR A 324 -10.11 7.50 -15.52
CA THR A 324 -9.47 6.22 -15.27
C THR A 324 -10.50 5.22 -14.74
N PRO A 325 -10.74 4.10 -15.42
CA PRO A 325 -11.40 2.96 -14.80
C PRO A 325 -10.66 2.60 -13.50
N ASN A 326 -11.38 2.30 -12.42
CA ASN A 326 -10.78 1.55 -11.31
C ASN A 326 -11.77 0.49 -10.76
N THR A 327 -11.23 -0.61 -10.20
CA THR A 327 -11.96 -1.63 -9.44
C THR A 327 -12.71 -0.98 -8.29
N MET A 328 -14.03 -0.83 -8.47
CA MET A 328 -14.99 -0.15 -7.60
C MET A 328 -14.32 0.84 -6.62
N ARG A 329 -14.10 2.08 -7.06
CA ARG A 329 -13.89 3.16 -6.10
C ARG A 329 -15.15 3.30 -5.30
N VAL A 330 -15.03 2.99 -4.03
CA VAL A 330 -16.14 3.09 -3.11
C VAL A 330 -16.63 4.55 -3.09
N THR A 331 -17.95 4.73 -2.97
CA THR A 331 -18.61 6.03 -2.83
C THR A 331 -19.57 5.99 -1.65
N ASN A 332 -19.51 6.99 -0.77
CA ASN A 332 -20.54 7.30 0.21
C ASN A 332 -21.17 8.67 -0.21
N ASP A 333 -22.41 8.94 0.19
CA ASP A 333 -23.07 10.25 0.10
C ASP A 333 -22.22 11.41 0.68
N ASN A 334 -21.32 11.10 1.62
CA ASN A 334 -20.39 12.05 2.23
C ASN A 334 -19.01 12.13 1.53
N CYS A 335 -18.78 11.37 0.47
CA CYS A 335 -17.55 11.54 -0.32
C CYS A 335 -17.63 12.86 -1.07
N ARG A 336 -16.64 13.74 -0.84
CA ARG A 336 -16.55 15.10 -1.42
C ARG A 336 -16.62 15.11 -2.95
N TYR A 337 -16.40 13.96 -3.60
CA TYR A 337 -16.52 13.71 -5.03
C TYR A 337 -17.07 12.30 -5.28
N LYS A 338 -17.54 11.99 -6.51
CA LYS A 338 -18.10 10.68 -6.95
C LYS A 338 -17.12 9.48 -6.85
N SER A 339 -16.03 9.59 -6.10
CA SER A 339 -15.11 8.54 -5.67
C SER A 339 -14.41 8.94 -4.38
N CYS A 340 -14.22 8.02 -3.44
CA CYS A 340 -13.42 8.22 -2.24
C CYS A 340 -11.90 8.06 -2.55
N THR A 341 -11.42 8.70 -3.62
CA THR A 341 -9.99 8.81 -3.98
C THR A 341 -9.50 10.19 -3.56
N TYR A 342 -8.48 10.25 -2.71
CA TYR A 342 -8.05 11.48 -2.07
C TYR A 342 -6.74 11.98 -2.70
N GLY A 343 -6.85 12.91 -3.64
CA GLY A 343 -5.71 13.63 -4.21
C GLY A 343 -5.26 14.85 -3.40
N ILE A 344 -6.03 15.26 -2.39
CA ILE A 344 -5.77 16.48 -1.61
C ILE A 344 -4.76 16.18 -0.50
N TYR A 345 -3.77 17.07 -0.35
CA TYR A 345 -2.73 17.16 0.70
C TYR A 345 -2.85 16.15 1.85
N SER A 346 -1.87 15.25 1.92
CA SER A 346 -1.60 14.36 3.06
C SER A 346 -2.85 13.64 3.58
N PRO A 347 -3.50 12.80 2.76
CA PRO A 347 -4.57 11.95 3.23
C PRO A 347 -3.95 10.82 4.04
N LEU A 348 -3.95 10.99 5.36
CA LEU A 348 -3.73 9.89 6.27
C LEU A 348 -4.96 8.98 6.20
N MET A 349 -4.75 7.68 5.98
CA MET A 349 -5.78 6.70 6.33
C MET A 349 -5.37 6.06 7.64
N ILE A 350 -6.18 6.28 8.68
CA ILE A 350 -6.06 5.53 9.93
C ILE A 350 -7.18 4.49 9.90
N ALA A 351 -6.85 3.20 9.75
CA ALA A 351 -7.86 2.16 9.92
C ALA A 351 -8.10 1.88 11.40
N PHE A 352 -9.32 2.11 11.89
CA PHE A 352 -9.69 1.78 13.26
C PHE A 352 -10.15 0.32 13.31
N PHE A 353 -9.72 -0.43 14.32
CA PHE A 353 -10.26 -1.74 14.65
C PHE A 353 -11.04 -1.61 15.96
N SER A 354 -12.15 -0.87 15.95
CA SER A 354 -13.00 -0.80 17.15
C SER A 354 -13.93 -2.02 17.20
N SER A 355 -13.68 -2.93 18.13
CA SER A 355 -14.71 -3.87 18.58
C SER A 355 -15.70 -3.11 19.48
N HIS A 356 -16.68 -2.41 18.91
CA HIS A 356 -17.80 -1.93 19.72
C HIS A 356 -18.83 -3.04 19.91
N LYS A 357 -19.18 -3.27 21.18
CA LYS A 357 -20.19 -4.23 21.64
C LYS A 357 -21.53 -3.99 20.95
N LEU A 358 -22.04 -5.00 20.23
CA LEU A 358 -23.47 -5.28 20.18
C LEU A 358 -23.65 -6.81 20.27
N TRP A 359 -23.55 -7.33 21.50
CA TRP A 359 -23.79 -8.74 21.82
C TRP A 359 -25.27 -8.95 22.12
N MET A 360 -26.12 -8.73 21.12
CA MET A 360 -27.42 -9.39 21.06
C MET A 360 -27.67 -9.77 19.61
N LEU A 361 -27.88 -11.06 19.40
CA LEU A 361 -28.09 -11.78 18.13
C LEU A 361 -26.79 -12.30 17.50
N ARG A 362 -26.64 -13.63 17.63
CA ARG A 362 -25.75 -14.44 16.79
C ARG A 362 -26.05 -14.09 15.33
N VAL A 363 -24.99 -13.94 14.54
CA VAL A 363 -24.93 -13.48 13.13
C VAL A 363 -24.65 -11.98 13.01
N LEU A 364 -23.37 -11.58 13.05
CA LEU A 364 -22.90 -10.38 12.36
C LEU A 364 -21.36 -10.44 12.20
N HIS A 365 -20.89 -10.46 10.96
CA HIS A 365 -19.47 -10.33 10.61
C HIS A 365 -18.94 -8.99 11.14
N CYS A 366 -17.97 -9.02 12.05
CA CYS A 366 -17.31 -7.81 12.56
C CYS A 366 -16.34 -7.27 11.51
N TYR A 367 -16.78 -6.31 10.69
CA TYR A 367 -15.89 -5.59 9.79
C TYR A 367 -15.29 -4.36 10.49
N PRO A 368 -14.01 -4.02 10.24
CA PRO A 368 -13.40 -2.83 10.83
C PRO A 368 -14.02 -1.54 10.30
N SER A 369 -14.03 -0.52 11.15
CA SER A 369 -14.41 0.84 10.77
C SER A 369 -13.16 1.61 10.32
N LEU A 370 -13.11 2.07 9.08
CA LEU A 370 -11.99 2.86 8.58
C LEU A 370 -12.25 4.35 8.75
N LEU A 371 -11.26 5.08 9.29
CA LEU A 371 -11.32 6.54 9.35
C LEU A 371 -10.20 7.16 8.53
N ILE A 372 -10.59 7.93 7.52
CA ILE A 372 -9.64 8.70 6.73
C ILE A 372 -9.51 10.06 7.39
N ARG A 373 -8.30 10.46 7.78
CA ARG A 373 -8.02 11.72 8.47
C ARG A 373 -7.05 12.58 7.68
N ASP A 374 -7.15 13.90 7.80
CA ASP A 374 -6.17 14.82 7.24
C ASP A 374 -5.02 15.11 8.23
N VAL A 375 -4.09 15.99 7.85
CA VAL A 375 -2.97 16.45 8.70
C VAL A 375 -3.40 17.13 10.00
N ASN A 376 -4.62 17.62 10.09
CA ASN A 376 -5.17 18.23 11.30
C ASN A 376 -5.93 17.20 12.17
N GLY A 377 -5.97 15.93 11.73
CA GLY A 377 -6.72 14.87 12.38
C GLY A 377 -8.23 14.93 12.15
N LEU A 378 -8.71 15.76 11.20
CA LEU A 378 -10.12 15.86 10.84
C LEU A 378 -10.50 14.75 9.87
N THR A 379 -11.71 14.19 10.00
CA THR A 379 -12.18 13.13 9.10
C THR A 379 -12.33 13.69 7.68
N ALA A 380 -11.51 13.21 6.74
CA ALA A 380 -11.54 13.61 5.33
C ALA A 380 -12.88 13.27 4.65
N LEU A 381 -13.65 12.37 5.26
CA LEU A 381 -14.96 11.90 4.85
C LEU A 381 -16.13 12.55 5.58
N SER A 382 -15.91 13.44 6.54
CA SER A 382 -16.92 13.95 7.49
C SER A 382 -17.69 12.90 8.31
N THR A 383 -17.61 11.60 7.99
CA THR A 383 -18.24 10.48 8.70
C THR A 383 -17.35 9.23 8.76
N ASN A 384 -17.55 8.42 9.79
CA ASN A 384 -16.97 7.08 9.90
C ASN A 384 -17.49 6.19 8.77
N VAL A 385 -16.64 5.35 8.21
CA VAL A 385 -17.05 4.40 7.16
C VAL A 385 -16.78 2.99 7.63
N SER A 386 -17.83 2.22 7.90
CA SER A 386 -17.68 0.77 8.04
C SER A 386 -17.45 0.14 6.66
N LEU A 387 -16.53 -0.83 6.54
CA LEU A 387 -16.37 -1.57 5.28
C LEU A 387 -17.67 -2.24 4.83
N SER A 388 -18.50 -2.67 5.78
CA SER A 388 -19.80 -3.30 5.50
C SER A 388 -20.84 -2.34 4.93
N GLU A 389 -20.71 -1.04 5.21
CA GLU A 389 -21.62 0.01 4.72
C GLU A 389 -21.27 0.48 3.31
N LEU A 390 -20.10 0.10 2.81
CA LEU A 390 -19.63 0.46 1.49
C LEU A 390 -20.32 -0.36 0.41
N GLN A 391 -21.48 0.14 -0.03
CA GLN A 391 -22.29 -0.48 -1.08
C GLN A 391 -21.91 0.03 -2.49
N PRO A 392 -21.97 -0.84 -3.51
CA PRO A 392 -21.81 -0.41 -4.89
C PRO A 392 -22.97 0.50 -5.32
N ARG A 393 -22.66 1.66 -5.91
CA ARG A 393 -23.69 2.58 -6.41
C ARG A 393 -24.51 1.92 -7.55
N GLY A 394 -25.77 1.63 -7.29
CA GLY A 394 -26.72 1.08 -8.28
C GLY A 394 -26.73 -0.45 -8.42
N SER A 395 -26.42 -1.20 -7.36
CA SER A 395 -26.55 -2.67 -7.33
C SER A 395 -28.02 -3.09 -7.13
N LYS A 396 -28.62 -3.72 -8.15
CA LYS A 396 -29.62 -4.77 -7.90
C LYS A 396 -28.82 -6.03 -7.55
N SER A 397 -29.22 -6.72 -6.49
CA SER A 397 -28.58 -7.93 -5.95
C SER A 397 -28.06 -8.88 -7.04
N LEU A 398 -26.84 -9.36 -6.86
CA LEU A 398 -26.21 -10.42 -7.66
C LEU A 398 -26.91 -11.75 -7.37
N THR A 399 -27.99 -12.06 -8.08
CA THR A 399 -28.63 -13.39 -8.06
C THR A 399 -28.88 -13.97 -9.45
N ASP A 400 -28.24 -13.46 -10.51
CA ASP A 400 -28.45 -13.97 -11.87
C ASP A 400 -27.22 -14.72 -12.42
N PRO A 401 -27.23 -16.07 -12.45
CA PRO A 401 -26.12 -16.90 -12.93
C PRO A 401 -25.92 -16.86 -14.46
N THR A 402 -26.77 -16.14 -15.21
CA THR A 402 -26.87 -16.27 -16.68
C THR A 402 -25.87 -15.44 -17.49
N THR A 403 -24.96 -14.67 -16.88
CA THR A 403 -24.02 -13.80 -17.61
C THR A 403 -22.60 -14.38 -17.71
N LYS A 404 -22.45 -15.63 -18.16
CA LYS A 404 -21.15 -16.13 -18.64
C LYS A 404 -20.75 -15.35 -19.90
N GLY A 405 -19.63 -14.62 -19.83
CA GLY A 405 -19.01 -13.92 -20.97
C GLY A 405 -19.25 -12.41 -21.09
N LYS A 406 -20.01 -11.79 -20.18
CA LYS A 406 -20.12 -10.32 -20.08
C LYS A 406 -19.35 -9.83 -18.85
N SER A 407 -18.60 -8.73 -18.97
CA SER A 407 -17.92 -8.05 -17.85
C SER A 407 -18.91 -7.86 -16.69
N GLN A 408 -18.80 -8.68 -15.65
CA GLN A 408 -19.64 -8.57 -14.47
C GLN A 408 -19.10 -7.41 -13.61
N ARG A 409 -19.98 -6.44 -13.34
CA ARG A 409 -19.67 -5.28 -12.52
C ARG A 409 -19.17 -5.79 -11.16
N HIS A 410 -17.99 -5.34 -10.73
CA HIS A 410 -17.33 -5.73 -9.47
C HIS A 410 -16.59 -7.09 -9.46
N CYS A 411 -16.69 -7.88 -10.53
CA CYS A 411 -15.96 -9.15 -10.70
C CYS A 411 -14.86 -9.12 -11.76
N THR A 412 -14.79 -8.06 -12.59
CA THR A 412 -13.80 -7.97 -13.66
C THR A 412 -12.63 -7.11 -13.19
N LEU A 413 -11.42 -7.68 -13.14
CA LEU A 413 -10.21 -6.90 -12.92
C LEU A 413 -9.92 -6.12 -14.19
N GLU A 414 -9.45 -4.87 -14.09
CA GLU A 414 -9.34 -4.04 -15.30
C GLU A 414 -8.20 -4.46 -16.23
N ALA A 415 -7.23 -5.19 -15.69
CA ALA A 415 -6.22 -5.90 -16.49
C ALA A 415 -6.85 -6.94 -17.45
N GLU A 416 -8.05 -7.43 -17.15
CA GLU A 416 -8.82 -8.39 -17.94
C GLU A 416 -9.77 -7.71 -18.94
N LEU A 417 -9.91 -6.37 -18.89
CA LEU A 417 -10.72 -5.64 -19.87
C LEU A 417 -10.09 -5.74 -21.26
N GLN A 418 -10.91 -6.07 -22.26
CA GLN A 418 -10.47 -6.22 -23.64
C GLN A 418 -10.52 -4.89 -24.42
N GLY A 419 -9.56 -4.73 -25.34
CA GLY A 419 -9.57 -3.73 -26.40
C GLY A 419 -9.71 -2.28 -25.93
N ILE A 420 -10.62 -1.55 -26.57
CA ILE A 420 -10.82 -0.10 -26.36
C ILE A 420 -11.13 0.22 -24.91
N THR A 421 -11.87 -0.64 -24.18
CA THR A 421 -12.30 -0.35 -22.80
C THR A 421 -11.13 -0.17 -21.84
N ARG A 422 -10.09 -1.00 -21.99
CA ARG A 422 -8.85 -0.88 -21.21
C ARG A 422 -8.06 0.39 -21.54
N TYR A 423 -8.04 0.77 -22.81
CA TYR A 423 -7.23 1.89 -23.32
C TYR A 423 -8.02 3.19 -23.51
N ARG A 424 -9.25 3.32 -23.01
CA ARG A 424 -10.11 4.51 -23.24
C ARG A 424 -9.41 5.81 -22.86
N LEU A 425 -8.73 5.81 -21.71
CA LEU A 425 -8.00 7.00 -21.24
C LEU A 425 -6.83 7.33 -22.18
N ALA A 426 -6.05 6.33 -22.58
CA ALA A 426 -4.98 6.51 -23.55
C ALA A 426 -5.52 7.04 -24.89
N VAL A 427 -6.59 6.44 -25.42
CA VAL A 427 -7.26 6.87 -26.66
C VAL A 427 -7.72 8.34 -26.55
N LEU A 428 -8.37 8.72 -25.45
CA LEU A 428 -8.81 10.10 -25.21
C LEU A 428 -7.63 11.07 -25.19
N VAL A 429 -6.56 10.74 -24.48
CA VAL A 429 -5.39 11.61 -24.36
C VAL A 429 -4.67 11.75 -25.71
N TYR A 430 -4.43 10.65 -26.42
CA TYR A 430 -3.82 10.70 -27.76
C TYR A 430 -4.68 11.45 -28.76
N PHE A 431 -6.00 11.30 -28.70
CA PHE A 431 -6.93 12.07 -29.51
C PHE A 431 -6.80 13.58 -29.22
N ILE A 432 -6.83 13.99 -27.95
CA ILE A 432 -6.67 15.40 -27.55
C ILE A 432 -5.31 15.94 -28.02
N ILE A 433 -4.22 15.20 -27.81
CA ILE A 433 -2.88 15.59 -28.26
C ILE A 433 -2.86 15.77 -29.78
N THR A 434 -3.46 14.84 -30.53
CA THR A 434 -3.53 14.91 -31.99
C THR A 434 -4.28 16.16 -32.45
N VAL A 435 -5.44 16.46 -31.85
CA VAL A 435 -6.22 17.67 -32.15
C VAL A 435 -5.42 18.94 -31.86
N LEU A 436 -4.72 19.00 -30.72
CA LEU A 436 -3.89 20.15 -30.35
C LEU A 436 -2.71 20.34 -31.31
N VAL A 437 -2.06 19.25 -31.73
CA VAL A 437 -0.98 19.29 -32.72
C VAL A 437 -1.51 19.79 -34.07
N MET A 438 -2.66 19.27 -34.52
CA MET A 438 -3.28 19.72 -35.77
C MET A 438 -3.67 21.19 -35.73
N ALA A 439 -4.22 21.68 -34.61
CA ALA A 439 -4.54 23.09 -34.42
C ALA A 439 -3.28 23.97 -34.45
N LEU A 440 -2.20 23.54 -33.80
CA LEU A 440 -0.92 24.25 -33.80
C LEU A 440 -0.30 24.31 -35.21
N VAL A 441 -0.30 23.19 -35.93
CA VAL A 441 0.17 23.13 -37.33
C VAL A 441 -0.65 24.06 -38.21
N GLY A 442 -1.97 24.05 -38.07
CA GLY A 442 -2.86 24.98 -38.78
C GLY A 442 -2.54 26.45 -38.50
N LEU A 443 -2.25 26.79 -37.24
CA LEU A 443 -1.86 28.14 -36.84
C LEU A 443 -0.51 28.54 -37.45
N ILE A 444 0.49 27.63 -37.44
CA ILE A 444 1.80 27.87 -38.05
C ILE A 444 1.67 28.07 -39.57
N ILE A 445 0.90 27.22 -40.26
CA ILE A 445 0.65 27.37 -41.70
C ILE A 445 -0.03 28.71 -41.98
N GLY A 446 -1.03 29.08 -41.19
CA GLY A 446 -1.70 30.38 -41.30
C GLY A 446 -0.72 31.55 -41.20
N VAL A 447 0.12 31.55 -40.15
CA VAL A 447 1.16 32.58 -39.96
C VAL A 447 2.15 32.62 -41.13
N VAL A 448 2.64 31.47 -41.61
CA VAL A 448 3.57 31.40 -42.74
C VAL A 448 2.94 31.94 -44.02
N LEU A 449 1.68 31.59 -44.30
CA LEU A 449 0.95 32.08 -45.47
C LEU A 449 0.73 33.60 -45.39
N THR A 450 0.36 34.13 -44.21
CA THR A 450 0.21 35.58 -44.00
C THR A 450 1.53 36.31 -44.20
N ILE A 451 2.63 35.82 -43.61
CA ILE A 451 3.97 36.40 -43.79
C ILE A 451 4.37 36.38 -45.27
N THR A 452 4.17 35.24 -45.95
CA THR A 452 4.51 35.10 -47.38
C THR A 452 3.71 36.06 -48.25
N ALA A 453 2.42 36.22 -47.98
CA ALA A 453 1.56 37.18 -48.70
C ALA A 453 1.97 38.64 -48.43
N CYS A 454 2.34 38.98 -47.19
CA CYS A 454 2.87 40.30 -46.85
C CYS A 454 4.20 40.60 -47.54
N VAL A 455 5.14 39.65 -47.53
CA VAL A 455 6.45 39.77 -48.22
C VAL A 455 6.27 39.90 -49.73
N TYR A 456 5.31 39.16 -50.31
CA TYR A 456 4.99 39.27 -51.73
C TYR A 456 4.43 40.66 -52.07
N LYS A 457 3.50 41.19 -51.26
CA LYS A 457 3.00 42.57 -51.43
C LYS A 457 4.13 43.61 -51.32
N CYS A 458 5.01 43.52 -50.33
CA CYS A 458 6.13 44.45 -50.15
C CYS A 458 7.24 44.34 -51.22
N LYS A 459 7.19 43.35 -52.12
CA LYS A 459 8.12 43.24 -53.28
C LYS A 459 7.53 43.80 -54.58
N VAL A 460 6.23 44.07 -54.61
CA VAL A 460 5.50 44.54 -55.79
C VAL A 460 5.24 46.06 -55.72
N ASP A 461 5.37 46.65 -54.53
CA ASP A 461 5.56 48.10 -54.31
C ASP A 461 7.05 48.44 -54.30
#